data_AF-A0A9N7VAG1-F1
#
_entry.id   AF-A0A9N7VAG1-F1
#
_cell.length_a   1.000
_cell.length_b   1.000
_cell.length_c   1.000
_cell.angle_alpha   90.00
_cell.angle_beta   90.00
_cell.angle_gamma   90.00
#
_symmetry.space_group_name_H-M   'P 1'
#
loop_
_entity.id
_entity.type
_entity.pdbx_description
1 polymer ?
#
loop_
_entity_poly.entity_id
_entity_poly.type
_entity_poly.pdbx_seq_one_letter_code
_entity_poly.pdbx_strand_id
1 'polypeptide(L)'
;MQAEEEAVPPGSHIVEIQSLKSDIQTEEPEGGGGGGGATQSVLGPAVTFLQAPPSGDQDYTDLNSFRALLERDRLLEGLRLQLQTKEKEVDHLFQRNSFLAREVHYLGDVVQHLNQNLQMLAEQEARERIRSLLNPHAPAVPPTGPVTQPAVDPEHLLRLSRVTGELNISNKQLGSTVHQAMDDMRNRLEQLKGATGELAQVEQEAAGEVEELRSLYRREAGERRSLHNKLLELQGNIRVFCRCRRSSASSSCVERTDEQEVVVVQKGSRKKFQFDKVYSQSSSQQEVFAGALPVITSCVDGYNVCILAYGQTGSGKTYTMMGGKENPGDYI
;
A
#
# COMPACT_ATOMS: atom_id res chain seq x y z
N MET A 1 -6.87 10.22 -50.58
CA MET A 1 -6.39 11.61 -50.42
C MET A 1 -5.93 11.75 -48.98
N GLN A 2 -4.86 12.52 -48.81
CA GLN A 2 -3.96 12.56 -47.66
C GLN A 2 -4.71 12.65 -46.30
N ALA A 3 -4.41 11.71 -45.39
CA ALA A 3 -4.66 11.91 -43.97
C ALA A 3 -3.47 12.72 -43.43
N GLU A 4 -3.77 13.86 -42.84
CA GLU A 4 -2.79 14.68 -42.13
C GLU A 4 -2.10 13.82 -41.06
N GLU A 5 -0.77 13.82 -41.11
CA GLU A 5 0.10 13.21 -40.12
C GLU A 5 0.00 14.06 -38.83
N GLU A 6 -1.02 13.78 -38.02
CA GLU A 6 -1.15 14.37 -36.70
C GLU A 6 0.03 13.86 -35.85
N ALA A 7 0.98 14.75 -35.59
CA ALA A 7 2.21 14.42 -34.89
C ALA A 7 1.89 13.83 -33.51
N VAL A 8 2.19 12.55 -33.35
CA VAL A 8 2.07 11.81 -32.09
C VAL A 8 2.84 12.57 -31.00
N PRO A 9 2.18 13.04 -29.93
CA PRO A 9 2.85 13.86 -28.91
C PRO A 9 4.01 13.07 -28.26
N PRO A 10 5.12 13.73 -27.91
CA PRO A 10 6.29 13.06 -27.34
C PRO A 10 5.90 12.29 -26.08
N GLY A 11 6.23 10.99 -26.04
CA GLY A 11 5.84 10.07 -24.97
C GLY A 11 4.45 9.44 -25.13
N SER A 12 3.93 9.33 -26.36
CA SER A 12 2.72 8.55 -26.64
C SER A 12 2.98 7.40 -27.59
N HIS A 13 2.29 6.29 -27.35
CA HIS A 13 2.44 5.04 -28.09
C HIS A 13 1.11 4.61 -28.72
N ILE A 14 1.14 4.24 -29.99
CA ILE A 14 -0.03 3.79 -30.74
C ILE A 14 0.22 2.36 -31.23
N VAL A 15 -0.70 1.46 -30.92
CA VAL A 15 -0.74 0.12 -31.50
C VAL A 15 -1.99 -0.02 -32.34
N GLU A 16 -1.80 -0.27 -33.63
CA GLU A 16 -2.89 -0.57 -34.55
C GLU A 16 -2.92 -2.08 -34.82
N ILE A 17 -4.01 -2.74 -34.47
CA ILE A 17 -4.25 -4.15 -34.75
C ILE A 17 -5.17 -4.26 -35.97
N GLN A 18 -4.59 -4.53 -37.13
CA GLN A 18 -5.33 -4.81 -38.35
C GLN A 18 -5.83 -6.26 -38.36
N SER A 19 -7.15 -6.42 -38.20
CA SER A 19 -7.84 -7.71 -38.28
C SER A 19 -8.25 -8.01 -39.71
N LEU A 20 -7.69 -9.09 -40.29
CA LEU A 20 -8.00 -9.55 -41.65
C LEU A 20 -8.99 -10.72 -41.63
N LYS A 21 -9.95 -10.69 -42.58
CA LYS A 21 -10.72 -11.89 -42.92
C LYS A 21 -9.88 -12.79 -43.83
N SER A 22 -9.93 -14.09 -43.56
CA SER A 22 -9.28 -15.13 -44.37
C SER A 22 -10.23 -15.78 -45.41
N ASP A 23 -11.49 -15.34 -45.45
CA ASP A 23 -12.52 -15.82 -46.38
C ASP A 23 -12.59 -14.99 -47.67
N ILE A 24 -12.81 -15.65 -48.81
CA ILE A 24 -13.10 -15.01 -50.09
C ILE A 24 -14.60 -14.68 -50.13
N GLN A 25 -14.98 -13.40 -50.09
CA GLN A 25 -16.34 -13.00 -50.46
C GLN A 25 -16.47 -13.09 -51.99
N THR A 26 -17.16 -14.11 -52.48
CA THR A 26 -17.83 -14.04 -53.79
C THR A 26 -18.98 -13.06 -53.65
N GLU A 27 -18.80 -11.83 -54.13
CA GLU A 27 -19.94 -10.96 -54.42
C GLU A 27 -20.73 -11.63 -55.56
N GLU A 28 -21.99 -11.96 -55.29
CA GLU A 28 -22.92 -12.34 -56.34
C GLU A 28 -23.17 -11.13 -57.25
N PRO A 29 -23.24 -11.32 -58.58
CA PRO A 29 -23.56 -10.22 -59.48
C PRO A 29 -25.05 -9.95 -59.41
N GLU A 30 -25.47 -8.91 -58.70
CA GLU A 30 -26.82 -8.38 -58.89
C GLU A 30 -26.95 -7.85 -60.31
N GLY A 31 -27.82 -8.49 -61.08
CA GLY A 31 -28.22 -8.03 -62.39
C GLY A 31 -29.10 -6.79 -62.30
N GLY A 32 -28.89 -5.83 -63.21
CA GLY A 32 -29.91 -4.86 -63.57
C GLY A 32 -29.41 -3.44 -63.83
N GLY A 33 -29.32 -3.09 -65.11
CA GLY A 33 -29.76 -1.81 -65.69
C GLY A 33 -29.48 -0.49 -64.96
N GLY A 34 -28.51 0.25 -65.49
CA GLY A 34 -28.68 1.65 -65.96
C GLY A 34 -29.02 2.76 -64.96
N GLY A 35 -28.13 3.77 -64.90
CA GLY A 35 -28.49 5.15 -64.52
C GLY A 35 -27.58 5.75 -63.45
N GLY A 36 -26.76 6.72 -63.85
CA GLY A 36 -25.72 7.32 -63.02
C GLY A 36 -26.20 8.23 -61.89
N GLY A 37 -25.34 8.34 -60.88
CA GLY A 37 -25.43 9.26 -59.75
C GLY A 37 -24.33 8.94 -58.76
N ALA A 38 -23.17 9.56 -58.91
CA ALA A 38 -22.05 9.39 -57.99
C ALA A 38 -22.41 9.97 -56.61
N THR A 39 -22.54 9.11 -55.60
CA THR A 39 -22.45 9.50 -54.20
C THR A 39 -21.25 8.81 -53.57
N GLN A 40 -20.16 9.56 -53.40
CA GLN A 40 -19.07 9.18 -52.51
C GLN A 40 -19.63 9.05 -51.08
N SER A 41 -19.76 7.83 -50.57
CA SER A 41 -19.94 7.59 -49.15
C SER A 41 -18.55 7.41 -48.51
N VAL A 42 -18.06 8.50 -47.92
CA VAL A 42 -16.90 8.55 -47.04
C VAL A 42 -17.18 7.63 -45.84
N LEU A 43 -16.41 6.53 -45.70
CA LEU A 43 -16.43 5.67 -44.51
C LEU A 43 -15.20 6.03 -43.65
N GLY A 44 -15.45 6.78 -42.57
CA GLY A 44 -14.44 7.16 -41.59
C GLY A 44 -14.10 6.05 -40.59
N PRO A 45 -13.05 6.24 -39.75
CA PRO A 45 -12.70 5.33 -38.67
C PRO A 45 -13.85 5.24 -37.66
N ALA A 46 -14.16 4.03 -37.20
CA ALA A 46 -15.17 3.82 -36.16
C ALA A 46 -14.60 4.19 -34.79
N VAL A 47 -14.65 5.48 -34.44
CA VAL A 47 -14.53 5.94 -33.05
C VAL A 47 -15.89 5.75 -32.39
N THR A 48 -16.02 4.73 -31.54
CA THR A 48 -17.30 4.49 -30.83
C THR A 48 -17.33 5.36 -29.57
N PHE A 49 -18.11 6.45 -29.60
CA PHE A 49 -18.62 7.05 -28.37
C PHE A 49 -19.83 6.23 -27.90
N LEU A 50 -19.82 5.82 -26.63
CA LEU A 50 -20.90 5.07 -25.98
C LEU A 50 -22.21 5.85 -26.05
N GLN A 51 -23.15 5.36 -26.86
CA GLN A 51 -24.55 5.79 -26.83
C GLN A 51 -25.40 4.56 -26.50
N ALA A 52 -26.22 4.68 -25.45
CA ALA A 52 -27.02 3.58 -24.93
C ALA A 52 -28.09 3.13 -25.95
N PRO A 53 -28.28 1.81 -26.16
CA PRO A 53 -29.25 1.31 -27.12
C PRO A 53 -30.70 1.40 -26.58
N PRO A 54 -31.69 1.58 -27.46
CA PRO A 54 -33.09 1.58 -27.10
C PRO A 54 -33.61 0.13 -26.98
N SER A 55 -34.19 -0.16 -25.82
CA SER A 55 -35.19 -1.20 -25.53
C SER A 55 -34.90 -2.67 -25.87
N GLY A 56 -34.92 -3.49 -24.81
CA GLY A 56 -35.49 -4.84 -24.83
C GLY A 56 -34.47 -5.97 -24.88
N ASP A 57 -34.26 -6.58 -23.72
CA ASP A 57 -33.64 -7.90 -23.50
C ASP A 57 -32.16 -8.05 -23.87
N GLN A 58 -31.29 -7.52 -23.00
CA GLN A 58 -29.95 -8.05 -22.81
C GLN A 58 -29.75 -8.34 -21.32
N ASP A 59 -29.37 -9.57 -21.00
CA ASP A 59 -29.02 -9.98 -19.63
C ASP A 59 -27.91 -9.07 -19.09
N TYR A 60 -28.26 -8.23 -18.11
CA TYR A 60 -27.40 -7.23 -17.48
C TYR A 60 -26.44 -7.81 -16.43
N THR A 61 -25.89 -9.01 -16.66
CA THR A 61 -24.86 -9.57 -15.76
C THR A 61 -23.52 -8.85 -15.93
N ASP A 62 -23.21 -8.35 -17.13
CA ASP A 62 -21.98 -7.59 -17.43
C ASP A 62 -22.02 -6.12 -16.97
N LEU A 63 -23.20 -5.50 -16.85
CA LEU A 63 -23.29 -4.20 -16.18
C LEU A 63 -23.00 -4.33 -14.69
N ASN A 64 -23.32 -5.47 -14.08
CA ASN A 64 -23.00 -5.73 -12.69
C ASN A 64 -21.49 -5.93 -12.48
N SER A 65 -20.75 -6.48 -13.47
CA SER A 65 -19.29 -6.61 -13.37
C SER A 65 -18.57 -5.26 -13.52
N PHE A 66 -19.00 -4.42 -14.48
CA PHE A 66 -18.45 -3.07 -14.66
C PHE A 66 -18.85 -2.14 -13.50
N ARG A 67 -20.09 -2.25 -13.02
CA ARG A 67 -20.56 -1.55 -11.82
C ARG A 67 -19.80 -2.02 -10.58
N ALA A 68 -19.51 -3.31 -10.44
CA ALA A 68 -18.69 -3.84 -9.36
C ALA A 68 -17.24 -3.32 -9.43
N LEU A 69 -16.69 -3.14 -10.62
CA LEU A 69 -15.34 -2.61 -10.82
C LEU A 69 -15.26 -1.12 -10.47
N LEU A 70 -16.24 -0.32 -10.90
CA LEU A 70 -16.39 1.09 -10.50
C LEU A 70 -16.69 1.25 -9.00
N GLU A 71 -17.50 0.36 -8.42
CA GLU A 71 -17.75 0.32 -6.97
C GLU A 71 -16.49 -0.04 -6.20
N ARG A 72 -15.67 -0.97 -6.72
CA ARG A 72 -14.37 -1.32 -6.14
C ARG A 72 -13.40 -0.14 -6.17
N ASP A 73 -13.31 0.57 -7.29
CA ASP A 73 -12.42 1.73 -7.41
C ASP A 73 -12.88 2.89 -6.51
N ARG A 74 -14.20 3.12 -6.40
CA ARG A 74 -14.77 4.09 -5.45
C ARG A 74 -14.52 3.69 -3.99
N LEU A 75 -14.59 2.40 -3.66
CA LEU A 75 -14.24 1.89 -2.34
C LEU A 75 -12.74 2.03 -2.04
N LEU A 76 -11.88 1.80 -3.03
CA LEU A 76 -10.43 2.00 -2.90
C LEU A 76 -10.08 3.47 -2.68
N GLU A 77 -10.72 4.40 -3.39
CA GLU A 77 -10.57 5.83 -3.13
C GLU A 77 -11.07 6.22 -1.73
N GLY A 78 -12.23 5.69 -1.31
CA GLY A 78 -12.75 5.89 0.03
C GLY A 78 -11.81 5.38 1.12
N LEU A 79 -11.25 4.18 0.94
CA LEU A 79 -10.26 3.59 1.85
C LEU A 79 -8.98 4.42 1.88
N ARG A 80 -8.47 4.89 0.73
CA ARG A 80 -7.30 5.78 0.68
C ARG A 80 -7.53 7.07 1.46
N LEU A 81 -8.71 7.68 1.33
CA LEU A 81 -9.05 8.90 2.06
C LEU A 81 -9.16 8.64 3.58
N GLN A 82 -9.74 7.50 3.97
CA GLN A 82 -9.76 7.08 5.37
C GLN A 82 -8.37 6.84 5.92
N LEU A 83 -7.49 6.19 5.14
CA LEU A 83 -6.11 5.92 5.53
C LEU A 83 -5.33 7.22 5.72
N GLN A 84 -5.47 8.18 4.80
CA GLN A 84 -4.89 9.53 4.92
C GLN A 84 -5.42 10.30 6.14
N THR A 85 -6.71 10.14 6.47
CA THR A 85 -7.30 10.76 7.67
C THR A 85 -6.74 10.13 8.95
N LYS A 86 -6.58 8.80 8.95
CA LYS A 86 -6.01 8.05 10.08
C LYS A 86 -4.52 8.34 10.27
N GLU A 87 -3.75 8.49 9.19
CA GLU A 87 -2.36 8.94 9.27
C GLU A 87 -2.24 10.31 9.97
N LYS A 88 -3.08 11.27 9.60
CA LYS A 88 -3.12 12.59 10.28
C LYS A 88 -3.52 12.49 11.76
N GLU A 89 -4.44 11.58 12.09
CA GLU A 89 -4.84 11.33 13.48
C GLU A 89 -3.69 10.74 14.30
N VAL A 90 -2.92 9.81 13.71
CA VAL A 90 -1.70 9.24 14.31
C VAL A 90 -0.64 10.33 14.53
N ASP A 91 -0.39 11.20 13.54
CA ASP A 91 0.56 12.30 13.68
C ASP A 91 0.17 13.25 14.82
N HIS A 92 -1.12 13.59 14.92
CA HIS A 92 -1.64 14.42 16.00
C HIS A 92 -1.49 13.73 17.37
N LEU A 93 -1.77 12.43 17.46
CA LEU A 93 -1.55 11.65 18.69
C LEU A 93 -0.07 11.60 19.07
N PHE A 94 0.83 11.47 18.09
CA PHE A 94 2.27 11.45 18.31
C PHE A 94 2.76 12.79 18.87
N GLN A 95 2.31 13.91 18.29
CA GLN A 95 2.58 15.25 18.81
C GLN A 95 2.06 15.42 20.25
N ARG A 96 0.85 14.95 20.53
CA ARG A 96 0.26 15.04 21.88
C ARG A 96 1.01 14.17 22.88
N ASN A 97 1.42 12.95 22.51
CA ASN A 97 2.24 12.09 23.37
C ASN A 97 3.62 12.69 23.62
N SER A 98 4.25 13.31 22.61
CA SER A 98 5.51 14.02 22.78
C SER A 98 5.39 15.19 23.75
N PHE A 99 4.29 15.95 23.66
CA PHE A 99 4.00 17.03 24.61
C PHE A 99 3.80 16.51 26.04
N LEU A 100 2.96 15.48 26.21
CA LEU A 100 2.72 14.87 27.52
C LEU A 100 4.00 14.27 28.12
N ALA A 101 4.86 13.67 27.31
CA ALA A 101 6.14 13.14 27.77
C ALA A 101 7.05 14.25 28.33
N ARG A 102 7.08 15.44 27.70
CA ARG A 102 7.79 16.61 28.23
C ARG A 102 7.18 17.11 29.54
N GLU A 103 5.85 17.13 29.63
CA GLU A 103 5.15 17.57 30.85
C GLU A 103 5.41 16.62 32.02
N VAL A 104 5.38 15.31 31.78
CA VAL A 104 5.71 14.28 32.78
C VAL A 104 7.16 14.41 33.21
N HIS A 105 8.08 14.69 32.29
CA HIS A 105 9.49 14.93 32.62
C HIS A 105 9.65 16.16 33.53
N TYR A 106 9.02 17.28 33.17
CA TYR A 106 9.04 18.50 33.96
C TYR A 106 8.45 18.30 35.38
N LEU A 107 7.30 17.64 35.48
CA LEU A 107 6.70 17.30 36.78
C LEU A 107 7.61 16.37 37.59
N GLY A 108 8.31 15.44 36.93
CA GLY A 108 9.33 14.59 37.53
C GLY A 108 10.44 15.41 38.18
N ASP A 109 10.98 16.40 37.47
CA ASP A 109 12.03 17.30 37.98
C ASP A 109 11.53 18.12 39.19
N VAL A 110 10.30 18.62 39.13
CA VAL A 110 9.68 19.35 40.25
C VAL A 110 9.54 18.47 41.48
N VAL A 111 9.06 17.23 41.32
CA VAL A 111 8.92 16.27 42.43
C VAL A 111 10.29 15.92 43.02
N GLN A 112 11.31 15.72 42.20
CA GLN A 112 12.68 15.48 42.68
C GLN A 112 13.20 16.65 43.50
N HIS A 113 13.01 17.88 43.02
CA HIS A 113 13.44 19.09 43.72
C HIS A 113 12.72 19.27 45.06
N LEU A 114 11.41 19.02 45.12
CA LEU A 114 10.63 19.06 46.37
C LEU A 114 11.09 17.99 47.36
N ASN A 115 11.38 16.77 46.89
CA ASN A 115 11.86 15.70 47.73
C ASN A 115 13.24 16.01 48.33
N GLN A 116 14.13 16.63 47.55
CA GLN A 116 15.42 17.13 48.03
C GLN A 116 15.25 18.22 49.10
N ASN A 117 14.32 19.16 48.91
CA ASN A 117 14.03 20.19 49.91
C ASN A 117 13.45 19.61 51.20
N LEU A 118 12.56 18.61 51.10
CA LEU A 118 12.02 17.90 52.27
C LEU A 118 13.11 17.16 53.05
N GLN A 119 14.06 16.52 52.36
CA GLN A 119 15.22 15.89 53.01
C GLN A 119 16.10 16.92 53.73
N MET A 120 16.38 18.05 53.09
CA MET A 120 17.15 19.15 53.69
C MET A 120 16.48 19.72 54.94
N LEU A 121 15.15 19.93 54.91
CA LEU A 121 14.37 20.40 56.05
C LEU A 121 14.34 19.37 57.20
N ALA A 122 14.16 18.08 56.88
CA ALA A 122 14.19 17.02 57.87
C ALA A 122 15.58 16.89 58.53
N GLU A 123 16.66 17.05 57.77
CA GLU A 123 18.02 17.10 58.31
C GLU A 123 18.24 18.33 59.19
N GLN A 124 17.70 19.49 58.83
CA GLN A 124 17.77 20.70 59.64
C GLN A 124 17.03 20.51 60.97
N GLU A 125 15.80 19.99 60.96
CA GLU A 125 15.05 19.70 62.19
C GLU A 125 15.76 18.67 63.07
N ALA A 126 16.34 17.62 62.47
CA ALA A 126 17.11 16.63 63.22
C ALA A 126 18.36 17.27 63.87
N ARG A 127 19.08 18.13 63.14
CA ARG A 127 20.23 18.89 63.67
C ARG A 127 19.82 19.86 64.78
N GLU A 128 18.70 20.55 64.64
CA GLU A 128 18.17 21.45 65.67
C GLU A 128 17.70 20.71 66.91
N ARG A 129 17.03 19.56 66.76
CA ARG A 129 16.65 18.69 67.89
C ARG A 129 17.88 18.19 68.64
N ILE A 130 18.92 17.72 67.92
CA ILE A 130 20.20 17.33 68.54
C ILE A 130 20.83 18.52 69.26
N ARG A 131 20.82 19.72 68.67
CA ARG A 131 21.32 20.95 69.30
C ARG A 131 20.54 21.34 70.56
N SER A 132 19.23 21.13 70.57
CA SER A 132 18.35 21.39 71.73
C SER A 132 18.56 20.38 72.85
N LEU A 133 18.83 19.11 72.52
CA LEU A 133 19.15 18.06 73.50
C LEU A 133 20.55 18.26 74.11
N LEU A 134 21.49 18.82 73.36
CA LEU A 134 22.85 19.13 73.82
C LEU A 134 22.93 20.41 74.67
N ASN A 135 21.86 21.21 74.75
CA ASN A 135 21.83 22.42 75.58
C ASN A 135 20.60 22.42 76.51
N PRO A 136 20.63 21.66 77.62
CA PRO A 136 19.52 21.64 78.55
C PRO A 136 19.50 22.94 79.36
N HIS A 137 18.62 23.87 78.99
CA HIS A 137 18.12 24.86 79.93
C HIS A 137 16.86 24.29 80.59
N ALA A 138 17.07 23.36 81.52
CA ALA A 138 16.02 22.99 82.46
C ALA A 138 16.07 23.99 83.64
N PRO A 139 14.99 24.76 83.92
CA PRO A 139 14.87 25.36 85.23
C PRO A 139 14.77 24.25 86.27
N ALA A 140 15.53 24.37 87.36
CA ALA A 140 15.50 23.43 88.47
C ALA A 140 14.07 23.35 89.03
N VAL A 141 13.41 22.22 88.80
CA VAL A 141 12.12 21.91 89.43
C VAL A 141 12.39 21.53 90.89
N PRO A 142 11.73 22.16 91.88
CA PRO A 142 11.88 21.80 93.29
C PRO A 142 11.27 20.40 93.55
N PRO A 143 11.76 19.66 94.56
CA PRO A 143 11.27 18.32 94.86
C PRO A 143 9.81 18.38 95.29
N THR A 144 8.91 17.88 94.44
CA THR A 144 7.50 17.61 94.78
C THR A 144 7.35 16.14 95.15
N GLY A 145 6.47 15.88 96.12
CA GLY A 145 6.41 14.67 96.94
C GLY A 145 6.15 13.34 96.23
N PRO A 146 5.98 12.26 97.02
CA PRO A 146 5.97 10.89 96.50
C PRO A 146 4.78 10.66 95.57
N VAL A 147 5.08 10.58 94.28
CA VAL A 147 4.15 10.07 93.26
C VAL A 147 3.92 8.59 93.55
N THR A 148 2.71 8.24 93.99
CA THR A 148 2.28 6.86 94.12
C THR A 148 2.09 6.30 92.71
N GLN A 149 3.06 5.52 92.24
CA GLN A 149 2.92 4.76 91.00
C GLN A 149 1.83 3.69 91.21
N PRO A 150 0.83 3.56 90.32
CA PRO A 150 -0.12 2.46 90.42
C PRO A 150 0.64 1.14 90.35
N ALA A 151 0.31 0.21 91.26
CA ALA A 151 0.92 -1.11 91.30
C ALA A 151 0.55 -1.88 90.03
N VAL A 152 1.44 -1.87 89.04
CA VAL A 152 1.29 -2.65 87.81
C VAL A 152 1.61 -4.10 88.14
N ASP A 153 0.68 -4.99 87.79
CA ASP A 153 0.79 -6.42 88.07
C ASP A 153 2.01 -7.04 87.34
N PRO A 154 2.95 -7.72 88.04
CA PRO A 154 4.21 -8.18 87.46
C PRO A 154 4.05 -9.17 86.30
N GLU A 155 2.97 -9.95 86.33
CA GLU A 155 2.68 -10.95 85.30
C GLU A 155 2.26 -10.29 83.97
N HIS A 156 1.52 -9.18 84.05
CA HIS A 156 1.15 -8.38 82.88
C HIS A 156 2.39 -7.74 82.23
N LEU A 157 3.35 -7.27 83.03
CA LEU A 157 4.62 -6.71 82.54
C LEU A 157 5.47 -7.75 81.81
N LEU A 158 5.53 -8.99 82.32
CA LEU A 158 6.23 -10.10 81.65
C LEU A 158 5.55 -10.51 80.34
N ARG A 159 4.21 -10.58 80.31
CA ARG A 159 3.46 -10.86 79.07
C ARG A 159 3.67 -9.76 78.02
N LEU A 160 3.60 -8.49 78.42
CA LEU A 160 3.90 -7.34 77.55
C LEU A 160 5.33 -7.40 77.04
N SER A 161 6.31 -7.66 77.91
CA SER A 161 7.72 -7.82 77.52
C SER A 161 7.90 -8.91 76.46
N ARG A 162 7.25 -10.07 76.62
CA ARG A 162 7.33 -11.19 75.68
C ARG A 162 6.73 -10.84 74.33
N VAL A 163 5.51 -10.29 74.33
CA VAL A 163 4.82 -9.87 73.09
C VAL A 163 5.60 -8.77 72.38
N THR A 164 6.14 -7.80 73.12
CA THR A 164 6.98 -6.74 72.53
C THR A 164 8.25 -7.32 71.89
N GLY A 165 8.86 -8.33 72.51
CA GLY A 165 10.01 -9.06 71.96
C GLY A 165 9.69 -9.83 70.68
N GLU A 166 8.59 -10.58 70.67
CA GLU A 166 8.08 -11.31 69.50
C GLU A 166 7.75 -10.35 68.34
N LEU A 167 7.09 -9.22 68.64
CA LEU A 167 6.79 -8.18 67.65
C LEU A 167 8.06 -7.56 67.06
N ASN A 168 9.09 -7.37 67.88
CA ASN A 168 10.35 -6.78 67.44
C ASN A 168 11.14 -7.72 66.52
N ILE A 169 11.09 -9.03 66.79
CA ILE A 169 11.67 -10.06 65.91
C ILE A 169 10.90 -10.11 64.58
N SER A 170 9.57 -10.14 64.64
CA SER A 170 8.71 -10.17 63.45
C SER A 170 8.89 -8.92 62.57
N ASN A 171 8.96 -7.73 63.17
CA ASN A 171 9.25 -6.48 62.45
C ASN A 171 10.64 -6.49 61.79
N LYS A 172 11.67 -7.05 62.45
CA LYS A 172 12.99 -7.21 61.84
C LYS A 172 12.97 -8.17 60.66
N GLN A 173 12.29 -9.31 60.78
CA GLN A 173 12.12 -10.26 59.68
C GLN A 173 11.37 -9.63 58.52
N LEU A 174 10.24 -8.97 58.77
CA LEU A 174 9.46 -8.28 57.74
C LEU A 174 10.31 -7.22 57.03
N GLY A 175 11.08 -6.43 57.79
CA GLY A 175 12.02 -5.46 57.23
C GLY A 175 13.03 -6.09 56.27
N SER A 176 13.60 -7.24 56.64
CA SER A 176 14.54 -7.96 55.77
C SER A 176 13.88 -8.52 54.51
N THR A 177 12.67 -9.09 54.63
CA THR A 177 11.92 -9.64 53.48
C THR A 177 11.53 -8.54 52.50
N VAL A 178 11.08 -7.39 53.00
CA VAL A 178 10.73 -6.23 52.17
C VAL A 178 11.96 -5.70 51.43
N HIS A 179 13.11 -5.57 52.12
CA HIS A 179 14.34 -5.13 51.47
C HIS A 179 14.77 -6.08 50.36
N GLN A 180 14.75 -7.39 50.62
CA GLN A 180 15.15 -8.40 49.65
C GLN A 180 14.20 -8.44 48.43
N ALA A 181 12.89 -8.30 48.66
CA ALA A 181 11.91 -8.20 47.57
C ALA A 181 12.10 -6.92 46.74
N MET A 182 12.49 -5.79 47.37
CA MET A 182 12.78 -4.55 46.65
C MET A 182 14.07 -4.65 45.83
N ASP A 183 15.11 -5.29 46.36
CA ASP A 183 16.36 -5.52 45.62
C ASP A 183 16.14 -6.45 44.41
N ASP A 184 15.36 -7.53 44.58
CA ASP A 184 14.99 -8.41 43.47
C ASP A 184 14.18 -7.67 42.39
N MET A 185 13.24 -6.81 42.80
CA MET A 185 12.45 -6.01 41.88
C MET A 185 13.31 -5.00 41.12
N ARG A 186 14.28 -4.37 41.80
CA ARG A 186 15.26 -3.48 41.19
C ARG A 186 16.10 -4.21 40.14
N ASN A 187 16.58 -5.41 40.46
CA ASN A 187 17.37 -6.22 39.53
C ASN A 187 16.57 -6.63 38.29
N ARG A 188 15.29 -7.02 38.45
CA ARG A 188 14.40 -7.33 37.32
C ARG A 188 14.10 -6.12 36.44
N LEU A 189 13.90 -4.94 37.05
CA LEU A 189 13.70 -3.70 36.30
C LEU A 189 14.93 -3.33 35.49
N GLU A 190 16.13 -3.55 36.02
CA GLU A 190 17.38 -3.29 35.30
C GLU A 190 17.56 -4.25 34.12
N GLN A 191 17.24 -5.55 34.31
CA GLN A 191 17.24 -6.53 33.22
C GLN A 191 16.22 -6.18 32.12
N LEU A 192 15.00 -5.80 32.51
CA LEU A 192 13.96 -5.38 31.55
C LEU A 192 14.38 -4.14 30.77
N LYS A 193 14.97 -3.14 31.43
CA LYS A 193 15.52 -1.96 30.75
C LYS A 193 16.58 -2.33 29.73
N GLY A 194 17.51 -3.22 30.09
CA GLY A 194 18.53 -3.73 29.17
C GLY A 194 17.91 -4.39 27.92
N ALA A 195 17.00 -5.34 28.13
CA ALA A 195 16.33 -6.04 27.03
C ALA A 195 15.50 -5.10 26.13
N THR A 196 14.84 -4.09 26.70
CA THR A 196 14.12 -3.08 25.90
C THR A 196 15.06 -2.20 25.09
N GLY A 197 16.26 -1.91 25.60
CA GLY A 197 17.28 -1.16 24.88
C GLY A 197 17.83 -1.95 23.69
N GLU A 198 18.11 -3.24 23.89
CA GLU A 198 18.54 -4.14 22.81
C GLU A 198 17.46 -4.26 21.72
N LEU A 199 16.19 -4.43 22.10
CA LEU A 199 15.07 -4.47 21.15
C LEU A 199 14.92 -3.16 20.36
N ALA A 200 15.03 -2.01 21.04
CA ALA A 200 14.95 -0.71 20.38
C ALA A 200 16.11 -0.50 19.39
N GLN A 201 17.31 -1.01 19.71
CA GLN A 201 18.45 -0.95 18.80
C GLN A 201 18.21 -1.80 17.54
N VAL A 202 17.74 -3.04 17.70
CA VAL A 202 17.41 -3.92 16.56
C VAL A 202 16.30 -3.32 15.69
N GLU A 203 15.28 -2.72 16.30
CA GLU A 203 14.21 -2.04 15.57
C GLU A 203 14.76 -0.86 14.74
N GLN A 204 15.65 -0.06 15.32
CA GLN A 204 16.27 1.08 14.65
C GLN A 204 17.16 0.64 13.47
N GLU A 205 17.94 -0.42 13.65
CA GLU A 205 18.78 -1.01 12.60
C GLU A 205 17.91 -1.55 11.45
N ALA A 206 16.88 -2.34 11.76
CA ALA A 206 15.94 -2.87 10.77
C ALA A 206 15.18 -1.76 10.04
N ALA A 207 14.78 -0.70 10.72
CA ALA A 207 14.15 0.47 10.10
C ALA A 207 15.09 1.17 9.11
N GLY A 208 16.37 1.27 9.44
CA GLY A 208 17.41 1.79 8.55
C GLY A 208 17.55 0.95 7.27
N GLU A 209 17.67 -0.37 7.41
CA GLU A 209 17.78 -1.29 6.28
C GLU A 209 16.55 -1.24 5.35
N VAL A 210 15.35 -1.19 5.92
CA VAL A 210 14.10 -1.09 5.15
C VAL A 210 14.05 0.21 4.35
N GLU A 211 14.49 1.33 4.92
CA GLU A 211 14.50 2.61 4.19
C GLU A 211 15.55 2.61 3.07
N GLU A 212 16.72 2.02 3.30
CA GLU A 212 17.74 1.85 2.26
C GLU A 212 17.23 0.98 1.11
N LEU A 213 16.61 -0.17 1.42
CA LEU A 213 15.99 -1.05 0.43
C LEU A 213 14.88 -0.34 -0.36
N ARG A 214 14.02 0.44 0.32
CA ARG A 214 12.98 1.25 -0.35
C ARG A 214 13.58 2.29 -1.28
N SER A 215 14.70 2.91 -0.90
CA SER A 215 15.40 3.90 -1.71
C SER A 215 16.01 3.27 -2.98
N LEU A 216 16.67 2.12 -2.82
CA LEU A 216 17.23 1.35 -3.93
C LEU A 216 16.13 0.87 -4.89
N TYR A 217 15.04 0.32 -4.35
CA TYR A 217 13.90 -0.11 -5.16
C TYR A 217 13.27 1.04 -5.95
N ARG A 218 13.11 2.22 -5.33
CA ARG A 218 12.62 3.41 -6.04
C ARG A 218 13.53 3.82 -7.21
N ARG A 219 14.85 3.73 -7.03
CA ARG A 219 15.82 4.03 -8.09
C ARG A 219 15.74 3.02 -9.23
N GLU A 220 15.78 1.72 -8.93
CA GLU A 220 15.63 0.65 -9.93
C GLU A 220 14.31 0.79 -10.69
N ALA A 221 13.19 1.02 -9.98
CA ALA A 221 11.90 1.20 -10.62
C ALA A 221 11.88 2.44 -11.52
N GLY A 222 12.60 3.51 -11.17
CA GLY A 222 12.81 4.67 -12.03
C GLY A 222 13.60 4.32 -13.30
N GLU A 223 14.73 3.65 -13.15
CA GLU A 223 15.59 3.22 -14.26
C GLU A 223 14.87 2.24 -15.19
N ARG A 224 14.17 1.25 -14.63
CA ARG A 224 13.39 0.27 -15.39
C ARG A 224 12.32 0.95 -16.23
N ARG A 225 11.57 1.91 -15.68
CA ARG A 225 10.58 2.69 -16.44
C ARG A 225 11.22 3.47 -17.58
N SER A 226 12.34 4.15 -17.31
CA SER A 226 13.07 4.90 -18.34
C SER A 226 13.59 3.99 -19.46
N LEU A 227 14.18 2.84 -19.11
CA LEU A 227 14.69 1.87 -20.07
C LEU A 227 13.56 1.23 -20.88
N HIS A 228 12.45 0.89 -20.23
CA HIS A 228 11.26 0.35 -20.88
C HIS A 228 10.72 1.32 -21.93
N ASN A 229 10.54 2.59 -21.57
CA ASN A 229 10.10 3.61 -22.53
C ASN A 229 11.10 3.79 -23.67
N LYS A 230 12.41 3.79 -23.38
CA LYS A 230 13.45 3.89 -24.42
C LYS A 230 13.41 2.71 -25.39
N LEU A 231 13.17 1.50 -24.88
CA LEU A 231 13.04 0.30 -25.70
C LEU A 231 11.83 0.40 -26.63
N LEU A 232 10.68 0.87 -26.12
CA LEU A 232 9.49 1.12 -26.94
C LEU A 232 9.73 2.17 -28.02
N GLU A 233 10.38 3.29 -27.69
CA GLU A 233 10.75 4.31 -28.67
C GLU A 233 11.64 3.76 -29.78
N LEU A 234 12.61 2.91 -29.44
CA LEU A 234 13.51 2.27 -30.40
C LEU A 234 12.79 1.25 -31.30
N GLN A 235 11.73 0.63 -30.80
CA GLN A 235 10.84 -0.23 -31.59
C GLN A 235 9.85 0.56 -32.46
N GLY A 236 9.76 1.88 -32.27
CA GLY A 236 8.81 2.76 -32.95
C GLY A 236 7.57 3.03 -32.09
N ASN A 237 7.20 4.32 -32.02
CA ASN A 237 6.03 4.79 -31.26
C ASN A 237 4.69 4.37 -31.89
N ILE A 238 4.70 4.02 -33.19
CA ILE A 238 3.54 3.51 -33.91
C ILE A 238 3.89 2.10 -34.35
N ARG A 239 3.06 1.12 -33.97
CA ARG A 239 3.25 -0.29 -34.33
C ARG A 239 1.96 -0.85 -34.92
N VAL A 240 2.09 -1.59 -36.01
CA VAL A 240 0.98 -2.21 -36.73
C VAL A 240 1.10 -3.73 -36.64
N PHE A 241 0.15 -4.35 -35.96
CA PHE A 241 0.03 -5.80 -35.85
C PHE A 241 -1.06 -6.31 -36.79
N CYS A 242 -0.76 -7.35 -37.56
CA CYS A 242 -1.75 -8.04 -38.37
C CYS A 242 -2.28 -9.26 -37.61
N ARG A 243 -3.60 -9.44 -37.56
CA ARG A 243 -4.24 -10.62 -36.99
C ARG A 243 -5.13 -11.30 -38.03
N CYS A 244 -4.79 -12.54 -38.37
CA CYS A 244 -5.60 -13.36 -39.26
C CYS A 244 -6.67 -14.10 -38.46
N ARG A 245 -7.96 -13.84 -38.73
CA ARG A 245 -9.05 -14.59 -38.09
C ARG A 245 -9.08 -16.04 -38.61
N ARG A 246 -9.46 -16.99 -37.74
CA ARG A 246 -9.81 -18.36 -38.16
C ARG A 246 -10.98 -18.33 -39.13
N SER A 247 -10.76 -18.85 -40.33
CA SER A 247 -11.83 -19.18 -41.27
C SER A 247 -12.32 -20.62 -41.02
N SER A 248 -13.62 -20.83 -41.12
CA SER A 248 -14.23 -22.17 -41.17
C SER A 248 -14.26 -22.76 -42.59
N ALA A 249 -13.83 -21.99 -43.59
CA ALA A 249 -13.79 -22.41 -44.99
C ALA A 249 -12.51 -23.17 -45.32
N SER A 250 -12.60 -24.08 -46.29
CA SER A 250 -11.51 -24.96 -46.73
C SER A 250 -10.38 -24.25 -47.49
N SER A 251 -10.55 -22.97 -47.87
CA SER A 251 -9.57 -22.19 -48.63
C SER A 251 -9.30 -20.83 -47.97
N SER A 252 -8.12 -20.68 -47.36
CA SER A 252 -7.64 -19.40 -46.81
C SER A 252 -7.06 -18.53 -47.93
N CYS A 253 -7.51 -17.28 -48.05
CA CYS A 253 -6.91 -16.29 -48.96
C CYS A 253 -5.66 -15.60 -48.38
N VAL A 254 -5.25 -16.01 -47.18
CA VAL A 254 -4.13 -15.43 -46.43
C VAL A 254 -3.11 -16.51 -46.10
N GLU A 255 -1.88 -16.32 -46.54
CA GLU A 255 -0.72 -17.17 -46.29
C GLU A 255 0.28 -16.40 -45.43
N ARG A 256 0.62 -16.90 -44.24
CA ARG A 256 1.70 -16.32 -43.44
C ARG A 256 3.03 -16.86 -43.96
N THR A 257 3.95 -15.97 -44.32
CA THR A 257 5.30 -16.36 -44.76
C THR A 257 6.28 -16.30 -43.60
N ASP A 258 6.25 -15.22 -42.82
CA ASP A 258 7.16 -15.01 -41.67
C ASP A 258 6.40 -14.38 -40.47
N GLU A 259 7.12 -14.00 -39.41
CA GLU A 259 6.54 -13.28 -38.26
C GLU A 259 6.14 -11.85 -38.56
N GLN A 260 6.66 -11.26 -39.63
CA GLN A 260 6.43 -9.87 -40.03
C GLN A 260 5.86 -9.74 -41.44
N GLU A 261 5.72 -10.84 -42.19
CA GLU A 261 5.25 -10.82 -43.57
C GLU A 261 4.04 -11.73 -43.76
N VAL A 262 3.01 -11.19 -44.43
CA VAL A 262 1.83 -11.95 -44.88
C VAL A 262 1.59 -11.76 -46.36
N VAL A 263 1.16 -12.82 -47.03
CA VAL A 263 0.82 -12.83 -48.46
C VAL A 263 -0.69 -13.05 -48.60
N VAL A 264 -1.36 -12.11 -49.26
CA VAL A 264 -2.78 -12.22 -49.59
C VAL A 264 -2.90 -12.66 -51.04
N VAL A 265 -3.63 -13.76 -51.26
CA VAL A 265 -3.88 -14.35 -52.58
C VAL A 265 -5.34 -14.11 -52.94
N GLN A 266 -5.58 -13.28 -53.96
CA GLN A 266 -6.93 -12.96 -54.43
C GLN A 266 -6.98 -13.01 -55.96
N LYS A 267 -7.90 -13.82 -56.52
CA LYS A 267 -8.15 -13.93 -57.97
C LYS A 267 -6.87 -14.08 -58.81
N GLY A 268 -5.89 -14.87 -58.33
CA GLY A 268 -4.60 -15.11 -59.00
C GLY A 268 -3.53 -14.03 -58.77
N SER A 269 -3.85 -12.92 -58.11
CA SER A 269 -2.88 -11.91 -57.67
C SER A 269 -2.36 -12.24 -56.27
N ARG A 270 -1.03 -12.18 -56.08
CA ARG A 270 -0.37 -12.31 -54.77
C ARG A 270 0.19 -10.95 -54.36
N LYS A 271 -0.23 -10.44 -53.21
CA LYS A 271 0.28 -9.19 -52.63
C LYS A 271 0.94 -9.46 -51.29
N LYS A 272 2.15 -8.92 -51.11
CA LYS A 272 2.91 -9.04 -49.86
C LYS A 272 2.70 -7.79 -49.02
N PHE A 273 2.54 -7.97 -47.72
CA PHE A 273 2.41 -6.90 -46.74
C PHE A 273 3.34 -7.18 -45.56
N GLN A 274 4.05 -6.14 -45.12
CA GLN A 274 4.90 -6.18 -43.94
C GLN A 274 4.25 -5.45 -42.77
N PHE A 275 4.44 -6.01 -41.59
CA PHE A 275 3.89 -5.56 -40.32
C PHE A 275 4.93 -5.73 -39.22
N ASP A 276 4.76 -5.03 -38.10
CA ASP A 276 5.64 -5.22 -36.93
C ASP A 276 5.51 -6.64 -36.37
N LYS A 277 4.30 -7.22 -36.45
CA LYS A 277 4.02 -8.60 -36.09
C LYS A 277 2.77 -9.14 -36.79
N VAL A 278 2.80 -10.40 -37.19
CA VAL A 278 1.69 -11.12 -37.82
C VAL A 278 1.25 -12.28 -36.91
N TYR A 279 0.00 -12.25 -36.46
CA TYR A 279 -0.67 -13.31 -35.72
C TYR A 279 -1.43 -14.21 -36.70
N SER A 280 -1.16 -15.52 -36.63
CA SER A 280 -1.77 -16.50 -37.51
C SER A 280 -3.19 -16.83 -37.05
N GLN A 281 -3.90 -17.64 -37.85
CA GLN A 281 -5.22 -18.12 -37.48
C GLN A 281 -5.19 -19.01 -36.21
N SER A 282 -4.06 -19.64 -35.91
CA SER A 282 -3.93 -20.44 -34.69
C SER A 282 -3.62 -19.60 -33.44
N SER A 283 -3.30 -18.32 -33.59
CA SER A 283 -2.91 -17.48 -32.45
C SER A 283 -4.08 -17.23 -31.50
N SER A 284 -3.82 -17.46 -30.21
CA SER A 284 -4.77 -17.26 -29.13
C SER A 284 -4.97 -15.77 -28.82
N GLN A 285 -5.98 -15.43 -28.02
CA GLN A 285 -6.13 -14.05 -27.53
C GLN A 285 -4.97 -13.66 -26.62
N GLN A 286 -4.52 -14.59 -25.78
CA GLN A 286 -3.43 -14.39 -24.83
C GLN A 286 -2.12 -14.04 -25.54
N GLU A 287 -1.84 -14.64 -26.70
CA GLU A 287 -0.67 -14.30 -27.52
C GLU A 287 -0.74 -12.88 -28.09
N VAL A 288 -1.93 -12.42 -28.47
CA VAL A 288 -2.14 -11.05 -28.97
C VAL A 288 -1.99 -10.05 -27.83
N PHE A 289 -2.62 -10.31 -26.68
CA PHE A 289 -2.47 -9.52 -25.46
C PHE A 289 -1.01 -9.43 -25.01
N ALA A 290 -0.28 -10.56 -25.02
CA ALA A 290 1.14 -10.59 -24.66
C ALA A 290 2.02 -9.71 -25.56
N GLY A 291 1.63 -9.48 -26.82
CA GLY A 291 2.31 -8.52 -27.69
C GLY A 291 1.95 -7.05 -27.42
N ALA A 292 0.76 -6.79 -26.89
CA ALA A 292 0.31 -5.47 -26.47
C ALA A 292 0.82 -5.08 -25.06
N LEU A 293 1.14 -6.07 -24.21
CA LEU A 293 1.62 -5.88 -22.84
C LEU A 293 2.70 -4.79 -22.68
N PRO A 294 3.76 -4.72 -23.50
CA PRO A 294 4.76 -3.67 -23.36
C PRO A 294 4.17 -2.25 -23.40
N VAL A 295 3.17 -2.02 -24.24
CA VAL A 295 2.53 -0.69 -24.35
C VAL A 295 1.56 -0.46 -23.19
N ILE A 296 0.84 -1.50 -22.77
CA ILE A 296 -0.04 -1.44 -21.59
C ILE A 296 0.80 -1.09 -20.33
N THR A 297 1.98 -1.69 -20.17
CA THR A 297 2.91 -1.34 -19.08
C THR A 297 3.31 0.14 -19.15
N SER A 298 3.53 0.69 -20.34
CA SER A 298 3.81 2.12 -20.51
C SER A 298 2.62 2.99 -20.08
N CYS A 299 1.38 2.54 -20.31
CA CYS A 299 0.19 3.22 -19.79
C CYS A 299 0.17 3.25 -18.25
N VAL A 300 0.49 2.12 -17.60
CA VAL A 300 0.60 2.04 -16.13
C VAL A 300 1.71 2.95 -15.59
N ASP A 301 2.78 3.13 -16.36
CA ASP A 301 3.90 4.02 -16.02
C ASP A 301 3.58 5.51 -16.22
N GLY A 302 2.40 5.85 -16.77
CA GLY A 302 1.90 7.23 -16.93
C GLY A 302 2.04 7.81 -18.33
N TYR A 303 2.30 6.99 -19.35
CA TYR A 303 2.35 7.42 -20.75
C TYR A 303 1.00 7.28 -21.44
N ASN A 304 0.75 8.13 -22.43
CA ASN A 304 -0.49 8.06 -23.21
C ASN A 304 -0.40 6.92 -24.24
N VAL A 305 -1.40 6.05 -24.24
CA VAL A 305 -1.43 4.88 -25.11
C VAL A 305 -2.75 4.81 -25.85
N CYS A 306 -2.69 4.49 -27.14
CA CYS A 306 -3.87 4.23 -27.96
C CYS A 306 -3.75 2.85 -28.61
N ILE A 307 -4.77 2.01 -28.43
CA ILE A 307 -4.87 0.72 -29.12
C ILE A 307 -6.09 0.78 -30.04
N LEU A 308 -5.86 0.62 -31.34
CA LEU A 308 -6.88 0.68 -32.37
C LEU A 308 -7.05 -0.69 -33.01
N ALA A 309 -8.29 -1.09 -33.28
CA ALA A 309 -8.56 -2.30 -34.07
C ALA A 309 -9.16 -1.90 -35.43
N TYR A 310 -8.46 -2.23 -36.51
CA TYR A 310 -8.87 -1.89 -37.88
C TYR A 310 -9.27 -3.13 -38.70
N GLY A 311 -10.16 -2.96 -39.69
CA GLY A 311 -10.59 -4.03 -40.60
C GLY A 311 -12.08 -4.01 -40.94
N GLN A 312 -12.50 -4.83 -41.91
CA GLN A 312 -13.90 -4.87 -42.36
C GLN A 312 -14.86 -5.48 -41.32
N THR A 313 -16.17 -5.29 -41.46
CA THR A 313 -17.19 -5.93 -40.60
C THR A 313 -17.05 -7.44 -40.62
N GLY A 314 -16.97 -8.08 -39.44
CA GLY A 314 -16.76 -9.52 -39.30
C GLY A 314 -15.29 -9.98 -39.35
N SER A 315 -14.31 -9.08 -39.47
CA SER A 315 -12.89 -9.47 -39.46
C SER A 315 -12.31 -9.83 -38.08
N GLY A 316 -13.06 -9.56 -37.00
CA GLY A 316 -12.64 -9.91 -35.64
C GLY A 316 -12.24 -8.73 -34.75
N LYS A 317 -12.42 -7.47 -35.18
CA LYS A 317 -12.12 -6.27 -34.37
C LYS A 317 -12.69 -6.34 -32.93
N THR A 318 -14.00 -6.56 -32.81
CA THR A 318 -14.68 -6.69 -31.51
C THR A 318 -14.14 -7.87 -30.69
N TYR A 319 -13.79 -8.97 -31.34
CA TYR A 319 -13.21 -10.13 -30.67
C TYR A 319 -11.77 -9.87 -30.20
N THR A 320 -11.03 -9.01 -30.90
CA THR A 320 -9.68 -8.60 -30.50
C THR A 320 -9.68 -7.68 -29.29
N MET A 321 -10.61 -6.72 -29.24
CA MET A 321 -10.70 -5.77 -28.11
C MET A 321 -11.49 -6.35 -26.93
N MET A 322 -12.66 -6.92 -27.21
CA MET A 322 -13.64 -7.38 -26.22
C MET A 322 -13.84 -8.90 -26.23
N GLY A 323 -12.87 -9.68 -26.72
CA GLY A 323 -12.87 -11.14 -26.57
C GLY A 323 -14.12 -11.86 -27.08
N GLY A 324 -14.32 -13.10 -26.62
CA GLY A 324 -15.52 -13.89 -26.90
C GLY A 324 -16.48 -13.89 -25.71
N LYS A 325 -17.80 -14.01 -25.96
CA LYS A 325 -18.84 -14.12 -24.90
C LYS A 325 -18.59 -15.27 -23.90
N GLU A 326 -17.87 -16.30 -24.34
CA GLU A 326 -17.59 -17.48 -23.50
C GLU A 326 -16.30 -17.35 -22.69
N ASN A 327 -15.43 -16.39 -23.02
CA ASN A 327 -14.17 -16.13 -22.30
C ASN A 327 -14.03 -14.61 -22.00
N PRO A 328 -14.78 -14.09 -21.01
CA PRO A 328 -14.81 -12.66 -20.68
C PRO A 328 -13.55 -12.13 -19.96
N GLY A 329 -12.47 -12.90 -19.88
CA GLY A 329 -11.20 -12.50 -19.23
C GLY A 329 -10.08 -12.12 -20.20
N ASP A 330 -10.29 -12.27 -21.51
CA ASP A 330 -9.24 -12.19 -22.54
C ASP A 330 -9.27 -10.86 -23.32
N TYR A 331 -9.57 -9.75 -22.65
CA TYR A 331 -9.63 -8.42 -23.27
C TYR A 331 -8.26 -7.75 -23.31
N ILE A 332 -8.06 -6.87 -24.31
CA ILE A 332 -6.91 -5.96 -24.42
C ILE A 332 -7.39 -4.58 -23.98
#